data_AF-A0A537LL00-F1
#
_entry.id   AF-A0A537LL00-F1
#
_cell.length_a   1.000
_cell.length_b   1.000
_cell.length_c   1.000
_cell.angle_alpha   90.00
_cell.angle_beta   90.00
_cell.angle_gamma   90.00
#
_symmetry.space_group_name_H-M   'P 1'
#
loop_
_entity.id
_entity.type
_entity.pdbx_description
1 polymer ?
#
loop_
_entity_poly.entity_id
_entity_poly.type
_entity_poly.pdbx_seq_one_letter_code
_entity_poly.pdbx_strand_id
1 'polypeptide(L)' 'MRVESSDKQRVDKGDGRVDAQDNRLLVVTTRPALPPGQYRVFWSVVARDGHRTEGDFPFRVK' A
#
# COMPACT_ATOMS: atom_id res chain seq x y z
N MET A 1 -2.73 0.25 4.82
CA MET A 1 -2.10 -0.12 3.53
C MET A 1 -0.97 -1.09 3.79
N ARG A 2 -0.74 -2.06 2.90
CA ARG A 2 0.32 -3.05 2.99
C ARG A 2 0.82 -3.43 1.60
N VAL A 3 2.11 -3.74 1.46
CA VAL A 3 2.71 -4.18 0.20
C VAL A 3 3.38 -5.53 0.40
N GLU A 4 3.04 -6.50 -0.43
CA GLU A 4 3.55 -7.87 -0.36
C GLU A 4 4.25 -8.28 -1.66
N SER A 5 5.27 -9.14 -1.55
CA SER A 5 5.83 -9.89 -2.67
C SER A 5 4.93 -11.07 -3.06
N SER A 6 5.27 -11.77 -4.15
CA SER A 6 4.62 -13.03 -4.55
C SER A 6 4.61 -14.10 -3.45
N ASP A 7 5.62 -14.08 -2.57
CA ASP A 7 5.77 -15.03 -1.47
C ASP A 7 4.98 -14.62 -0.22
N LYS A 8 4.08 -13.63 -0.36
CA LYS A 8 3.28 -13.03 0.72
C LYS A 8 4.14 -12.37 1.81
N GLN A 9 5.41 -12.05 1.50
CA GLN A 9 6.29 -11.33 2.41
C GLN A 9 5.99 -9.84 2.34
N ARG A 10 5.79 -9.20 3.51
CA ARG A 10 5.67 -7.74 3.58
C ARG A 10 6.99 -7.05 3.21
N VAL A 11 6.90 -6.11 2.28
CA VAL A 11 8.04 -5.30 1.81
C VAL A 11 7.87 -3.80 2.10
N ASP A 12 6.81 -3.45 2.82
CA ASP A 12 6.57 -2.12 3.37
C ASP A 12 7.03 -1.98 4.83
N LYS A 13 7.14 -0.74 5.32
CA LYS A 13 7.53 -0.43 6.71
C LYS A 13 6.36 -0.45 7.70
N GLY A 14 5.14 -0.74 7.26
CA GLY A 14 3.94 -0.68 8.11
C GLY A 14 3.49 0.73 8.48
N ASP A 15 4.02 1.75 7.81
CA ASP A 15 3.75 3.17 8.08
C ASP A 15 2.67 3.76 7.15
N GLY A 16 1.78 2.90 6.66
CA GLY A 16 0.70 3.28 5.74
C GLY A 16 -0.23 4.30 6.38
N ARG A 17 -0.35 5.49 5.77
CA ARG A 17 -1.07 6.63 6.32
C ARG A 17 -1.66 7.52 5.22
N VAL A 18 -2.64 8.33 5.59
CA VAL A 18 -3.10 9.44 4.75
C VAL A 18 -2.00 10.50 4.70
N ASP A 19 -1.77 11.08 3.53
CA ASP A 19 -0.79 12.15 3.37
C ASP A 19 -1.19 13.40 4.18
N ALA A 20 -0.20 14.09 4.73
CA ALA A 20 -0.44 15.24 5.61
C ALA A 20 -0.88 16.50 4.87
N GLN A 21 -0.55 16.61 3.58
CA GLN A 21 -0.89 17.75 2.73
C GLN A 21 -2.10 17.46 1.84
N ASP A 22 -2.37 16.18 1.53
CA ASP A 22 -3.54 15.76 0.76
C ASP A 22 -4.28 14.57 1.40
N ASN A 23 -5.45 14.85 1.97
CA ASN A 23 -6.31 13.85 2.60
C ASN A 23 -6.91 12.83 1.62
N ARG A 24 -6.72 12.99 0.31
CA ARG A 24 -7.16 12.05 -0.72
C ARG A 24 -6.07 11.06 -1.11
N LEU A 25 -4.84 11.24 -0.62
CA LEU A 25 -3.70 10.36 -0.92
C LEU A 25 -3.41 9.42 0.25
N LEU A 26 -3.29 8.14 -0.07
CA LEU A 26 -2.81 7.10 0.85
C LEU A 26 -1.37 6.74 0.46
N VAL A 27 -0.44 6.90 1.40
CA VAL A 27 0.99 6.67 1.19
C VAL A 27 1.50 5.57 2.10
N VAL A 28 2.50 4.83 1.63
CA VAL A 28 3.24 3.83 2.41
C VAL A 28 4.70 3.83 1.97
N THR A 29 5.62 3.63 2.91
CA THR A 29 7.04 3.53 2.60
C THR A 29 7.42 2.08 2.32
N THR A 30 8.00 1.83 1.15
CA THR A 30 8.60 0.52 0.80
C THR A 30 10.07 0.45 1.21
N ARG A 31 10.64 -0.76 1.17
CA ARG A 31 12.10 -0.91 1.25
C ARG A 31 12.76 -0.18 0.07
N PRO A 32 13.93 0.49 0.28
CA PRO A 32 14.57 1.32 -0.74
C PRO A 32 14.88 0.60 -2.06
N ALA A 33 15.18 -0.69 -2.01
CA ALA A 33 15.42 -1.53 -3.18
C ALA A 33 14.46 -2.73 -3.11
N LEU A 34 13.41 -2.68 -3.93
CA LEU A 34 12.56 -3.84 -4.18
C LEU A 34 13.21 -4.67 -5.30
N PRO A 35 13.52 -5.95 -5.08
CA PRO A 35 13.99 -6.83 -6.15
C PRO A 35 13.01 -6.84 -7.35
N PRO A 36 13.48 -7.05 -8.59
CA PRO A 36 12.60 -7.26 -9.73
C PRO A 36 11.62 -8.40 -9.44
N GLY A 37 10.34 -8.18 -9.71
CA GLY A 37 9.30 -9.12 -9.28
C GLY A 37 7.90 -8.54 -9.30
N GLN A 38 6.93 -9.40 -9.03
CA GLN A 38 5.53 -9.01 -8.85
C GLN A 38 5.25 -8.73 -7.38
N TYR A 39 4.46 -7.68 -7.18
CA TYR A 39 4.05 -7.22 -5.87
C TYR A 39 2.55 -6.93 -5.89
N ARG A 40 1.94 -6.94 -4.71
CA ARG A 40 0.54 -6.59 -4.53
C ARG A 40 0.38 -5.56 -3.42
N VAL A 41 -0.40 -4.54 -3.70
CA VAL A 41 -0.78 -3.51 -2.73
C VAL A 41 -2.17 -3.86 -2.22
N PHE A 42 -2.32 -3.87 -0.90
CA PHE A 42 -3.61 -3.99 -0.21
C PHE A 42 -3.93 -2.69 0.52
N TRP A 43 -5.15 -2.19 0.37
CA TRP A 43 -5.59 -0.94 0.98
C TRP A 43 -6.99 -1.06 1.55
N SER A 44 -7.25 -0.25 2.58
CA SER A 44 -8.56 -0.10 3.23
C SER A 44 -8.62 1.32 3.77
N VAL A 45 -9.70 2.03 3.51
CA VAL A 45 -9.93 3.43 3.86
C VAL A 45 -11.33 3.54 4.47
N VAL A 46 -11.47 4.41 5.47
CA VAL A 46 -12.76 4.79 6.03
C VAL A 46 -12.99 6.25 5.66
N ALA A 47 -14.06 6.51 4.90
CA ALA A 47 -14.47 7.84 4.53
C ALA A 47 -15.01 8.61 5.76
N ARG A 48 -15.13 9.94 5.64
CA ARG A 48 -15.57 10.81 6.75
C ARG A 48 -16.99 10.49 7.24
N ASP A 49 -17.81 9.92 6.37
CA ASP A 49 -19.18 9.47 6.66
C ASP A 49 -19.23 8.07 7.28
N GLY A 50 -18.08 7.43 7.50
CA GLY A 50 -17.97 6.10 8.12
C GLY A 50 -17.99 4.94 7.12
N HIS A 51 -18.22 5.17 5.83
CA HIS A 51 -18.17 4.10 4.84
C HIS A 51 -16.74 3.58 4.66
N ARG A 52 -16.57 2.26 4.77
CA ARG A 52 -15.31 1.58 4.50
C ARG A 52 -15.26 1.13 3.04
N THR A 53 -14.16 1.43 2.38
CA THR A 53 -13.81 0.87 1.07
C THR A 53 -12.45 0.22 1.16
N GLU A 54 -12.27 -0.89 0.45
CA GLU A 54 -11.03 -1.66 0.43
C GLU A 54 -10.82 -2.29 -0.93
N GLY A 55 -9.59 -2.73 -1.17
CA GLY A 55 -9.22 -3.40 -2.39
C GLY A 55 -7.73 -3.62 -2.48
N ASP A 56 -7.32 -4.08 -3.65
CA ASP A 56 -5.94 -4.44 -3.91
C ASP A 56 -5.63 -4.40 -5.41
N PHE A 57 -4.35 -4.20 -5.74
CA PHE A 57 -3.90 -4.19 -7.12
C PHE A 57 -2.45 -4.69 -7.25
N PRO A 58 -2.10 -5.34 -8.37
CA PRO A 58 -0.73 -5.78 -8.63
C PRO A 58 0.13 -4.67 -9.26
N PHE A 59 1.44 -4.71 -9.03
CA PHE A 59 2.44 -4.00 -9.81
C PHE A 59 3.69 -4.85 -10.00
N ARG A 60 4.56 -4.46 -10.93
CA ARG A 60 5.82 -5.15 -11.21
C ARG A 60 6.99 -4.18 -11.19
N VAL A 61 8.06 -4.56 -10.50
CA VAL A 61 9.38 -3.92 -10.60
C VAL A 61 10.19 -4.67 -11.66
N LYS A 62 10.80 -3.93 -12.58
CA LYS A 62 11.68 -4.48 -13.64
C LYS A 62 13.14 -4.38 -13.23
#